data_AF-A0A098PUC3-F1
#
_entry.id   AF-A0A098PUC3-F1
#
_cell.length_a   1.000
_cell.length_b   1.000
_cell.length_c   1.000
_cell.angle_alpha   90.00
_cell.angle_beta   90.00
_cell.angle_gamma   90.00
#
_symmetry.space_group_name_H-M   'P 1'
#
loop_
_entity.id
_entity.type
_entity.pdbx_description
1 polymer ?
#
loop_
_entity_poly.entity_id
_entity_poly.type
_entity_poly.pdbx_seq_one_letter_code
_entity_poly.pdbx_strand_id
1 'polypeptide(L)'
;MADAAREGMQAFLAMHPRYDPLTDCRSVRSLEHLRAALRMVMRLPYPGGEDHGTRLRACLKLIQRLKNLSESERAEALMELLEHIKQLPGQPGLPALERLTAQLEGLPTAQREAALLKVLQAAPAVHDQGAQPDAVQGGDALGVLSTQARLLELVLVRNLMPLPMLLSALADIAAGQPGTLAQAEATLLHQMFVRIQRAGLFMQRYEQVVQARAGLANGRKVLNHLVDLSVTLPDPQMRWNAFSALATASSQLSRRKDTASVLVRLAKALPQQPQAERYQDGELLLIQAALQLDPRRLKAVSAAVCAQAEAIPERSADFIAMCERATALANSRRAASCRCW
;
A
#
# COMPACT_ATOMS: atom_id res chain seq x y z
N MET A 1 -4.36 -28.50 -42.89
CA MET A 1 -3.35 -27.41 -43.00
C MET A 1 -2.80 -26.96 -41.64
N ALA A 2 -3.63 -26.77 -40.61
CA ALA A 2 -3.15 -26.36 -39.28
C ALA A 2 -2.23 -27.41 -38.61
N ASP A 3 -2.52 -28.70 -38.76
CA ASP A 3 -1.71 -29.76 -38.14
C ASP A 3 -0.33 -29.93 -38.80
N ALA A 4 -0.25 -29.88 -40.14
CA ALA A 4 1.02 -29.89 -40.86
C ALA A 4 1.90 -28.67 -40.50
N ALA A 5 1.29 -27.50 -40.29
CA ALA A 5 2.01 -26.31 -39.83
C ALA A 5 2.50 -26.46 -38.38
N ARG A 6 1.74 -27.15 -37.53
CA ARG A 6 2.11 -27.46 -36.14
C ARG A 6 3.27 -28.45 -36.09
N GLU A 7 3.22 -29.52 -36.87
CA GLU A 7 4.30 -30.51 -36.99
C GLU A 7 5.57 -29.87 -37.56
N GLY A 8 5.46 -29.04 -38.61
CA GLY A 8 6.59 -28.29 -39.15
C GLY A 8 7.23 -27.35 -38.13
N MET A 9 6.42 -26.64 -37.34
CA MET A 9 6.92 -25.78 -36.26
C MET A 9 7.55 -26.58 -35.11
N GLN A 10 7.00 -27.75 -34.77
CA GLN A 10 7.60 -28.64 -33.77
C GLN A 10 8.96 -29.16 -34.23
N ALA A 11 9.09 -29.57 -35.50
CA ALA A 11 10.36 -29.98 -36.08
C ALA A 11 11.38 -28.82 -36.09
N PHE A 12 10.95 -27.60 -36.41
CA PHE A 12 11.78 -26.40 -36.33
C PHE A 12 12.27 -26.14 -34.90
N LEU A 13 11.38 -26.17 -33.91
CA LEU A 13 11.76 -25.93 -32.50
C LEU A 13 12.62 -27.05 -31.92
N ALA A 14 12.47 -28.30 -32.40
CA ALA A 14 13.37 -29.40 -32.06
C ALA A 14 14.79 -29.17 -32.60
N MET A 15 14.93 -28.58 -33.79
CA MET A 15 16.22 -28.18 -34.38
C MET A 15 16.76 -26.88 -33.78
N HIS A 16 15.90 -26.01 -33.24
CA HIS A 16 16.24 -24.72 -32.67
C HIS A 16 15.71 -24.57 -31.22
N PRO A 17 16.25 -25.33 -30.26
CA PRO A 17 15.75 -25.37 -28.88
C PRO A 17 15.90 -24.05 -28.10
N ARG A 18 16.64 -23.08 -28.66
CA ARG A 18 16.81 -21.72 -28.10
C ARG A 18 16.10 -20.63 -28.92
N TYR A 19 15.21 -21.02 -29.84
CA TYR A 19 14.46 -20.05 -30.64
C TYR A 19 13.59 -19.17 -29.73
N ASP A 20 13.80 -17.86 -29.81
CA ASP A 20 13.00 -16.86 -29.12
C ASP A 20 12.06 -16.23 -30.16
N PRO A 21 10.73 -16.46 -30.10
CA PRO A 21 9.80 -15.90 -31.08
C PRO A 21 9.83 -14.37 -31.16
N LEU A 22 10.41 -13.69 -30.16
CA LEU A 22 10.58 -12.24 -30.16
C LEU A 22 11.73 -11.72 -31.02
N THR A 23 12.66 -12.57 -31.49
CA THR A 23 13.66 -12.17 -32.49
C THR A 23 12.99 -11.85 -33.82
N ASP A 24 11.89 -12.53 -34.12
CA ASP A 24 11.15 -12.37 -35.37
C ASP A 24 10.20 -11.17 -35.33
N CYS A 25 9.76 -10.78 -34.14
CA CYS A 25 9.02 -9.54 -33.91
C CYS A 25 9.94 -8.29 -33.89
N ARG A 26 10.84 -8.16 -34.88
CA ARG A 26 11.99 -7.23 -35.00
C ARG A 26 11.79 -5.81 -34.43
N SER A 27 10.56 -5.28 -34.39
CA SER A 27 10.19 -4.21 -33.44
C SER A 27 8.68 -4.16 -33.19
N VAL A 28 8.26 -4.14 -31.92
CA VAL A 28 6.87 -3.81 -31.55
C VAL A 28 6.76 -2.29 -31.51
N ARG A 29 6.15 -1.71 -32.56
CA ARG A 29 5.96 -0.26 -32.75
C ARG A 29 4.49 0.16 -32.89
N SER A 30 3.57 -0.79 -32.92
CA SER A 30 2.12 -0.56 -32.95
C SER A 30 1.41 -1.62 -32.12
N LEU A 31 0.16 -1.33 -31.74
CA LEU A 31 -0.69 -2.27 -31.00
C LEU A 31 -0.92 -3.57 -31.79
N GLU A 32 -1.06 -3.48 -33.11
CA GLU A 32 -1.23 -4.65 -33.97
C GLU A 32 0.00 -5.58 -33.93
N HIS A 33 1.21 -5.00 -33.99
CA HIS A 33 2.44 -5.78 -33.86
C HIS A 33 2.58 -6.42 -32.48
N LEU A 34 2.14 -5.74 -31.42
CA LEU A 34 2.10 -6.30 -30.08
C LEU A 34 1.14 -7.50 -30.01
N ARG A 35 -0.08 -7.35 -30.53
CA ARG A 35 -1.08 -8.43 -30.59
C ARG A 35 -0.57 -9.63 -31.39
N ALA A 36 0.08 -9.40 -32.52
CA ALA A 36 0.70 -10.45 -33.32
C ALA A 36 1.78 -11.19 -32.51
N ALA A 37 2.67 -10.45 -31.84
CA ALA A 37 3.71 -11.02 -31.01
C ALA A 37 3.14 -11.84 -29.83
N LEU A 38 2.10 -11.34 -29.16
CA LEU A 38 1.43 -12.05 -28.07
C LEU A 38 0.80 -13.37 -28.53
N ARG A 39 0.12 -13.36 -29.68
CA ARG A 39 -0.44 -14.58 -30.29
C ARG A 39 0.64 -15.60 -30.61
N MET A 40 1.81 -15.17 -31.10
CA MET A 40 2.94 -16.07 -31.35
C MET A 40 3.44 -16.70 -30.05
N VAL A 41 3.69 -15.89 -29.01
CA VAL A 41 4.17 -16.38 -27.70
C VAL A 41 3.24 -17.43 -27.09
N MET A 42 1.93 -17.23 -27.20
CA MET A 42 0.93 -18.17 -26.66
C MET A 42 0.82 -19.48 -27.44
N ARG A 43 1.00 -19.43 -28.76
CA ARG A 43 0.75 -20.58 -29.64
C ARG A 43 2.01 -21.40 -29.95
N LEU A 44 3.20 -20.97 -29.53
CA LEU A 44 4.41 -21.73 -29.78
C LEU A 44 4.37 -23.10 -29.06
N PRO A 45 4.56 -24.21 -29.80
CA PRO A 45 4.62 -25.54 -29.22
C PRO A 45 6.02 -25.80 -28.67
N TYR A 46 6.32 -25.28 -27.48
CA TYR A 46 7.60 -25.52 -26.82
C TYR A 46 7.82 -27.04 -26.60
N PRO A 47 8.92 -27.63 -27.10
CA PRO A 47 9.20 -29.05 -26.92
C PRO A 47 9.42 -29.35 -25.42
N GLY A 48 8.73 -30.37 -24.90
CA GLY A 48 8.79 -30.75 -23.47
C GLY A 48 7.61 -30.30 -22.60
N GLY A 49 6.57 -29.69 -23.20
CA GLY A 49 5.27 -29.51 -22.56
C GLY A 49 5.08 -28.21 -21.79
N GLU A 50 6.08 -27.68 -21.10
CA GLU A 50 5.85 -26.56 -20.16
C GLU A 50 7.07 -25.64 -19.98
N ASP A 51 7.56 -25.00 -21.04
CA ASP A 51 8.52 -23.88 -20.87
C ASP A 51 7.78 -22.57 -20.51
N HIS A 52 7.06 -22.60 -19.39
CA HIS A 52 6.30 -21.45 -18.88
C HIS A 52 7.22 -20.28 -18.54
N GLY A 53 8.49 -20.55 -18.19
CA GLY A 53 9.52 -19.55 -17.95
C GLY A 53 9.87 -18.74 -19.20
N THR A 54 9.94 -19.36 -20.38
CA THR A 54 10.17 -18.65 -21.64
C THR A 54 8.98 -17.78 -22.04
N ARG A 55 7.74 -18.26 -21.86
CA ARG A 55 6.54 -17.43 -22.09
C ARG A 55 6.51 -16.19 -21.19
N LEU A 56 6.75 -16.37 -19.89
CA LEU A 56 6.85 -15.26 -18.94
C LEU A 56 7.94 -14.28 -19.36
N ARG A 57 9.13 -14.78 -19.71
CA ARG A 57 10.26 -13.94 -20.19
C ARG A 57 9.89 -13.14 -21.45
N ALA A 58 9.15 -13.76 -22.37
CA ALA A 58 8.68 -13.09 -23.57
C ALA A 58 7.66 -11.98 -23.24
N CYS A 59 6.68 -12.26 -22.38
CA CYS A 59 5.76 -11.24 -21.87
C CYS A 59 6.51 -10.08 -21.21
N LEU A 60 7.50 -10.36 -20.36
CA LEU A 60 8.33 -9.32 -19.72
C LEU A 60 9.09 -8.45 -20.74
N LYS A 61 9.59 -9.03 -21.83
CA LYS A 61 10.21 -8.27 -22.94
C LYS A 61 9.18 -7.43 -23.69
N LEU A 62 7.96 -7.92 -23.88
CA LEU A 62 6.88 -7.16 -24.52
C LEU A 62 6.42 -5.97 -23.66
N ILE A 63 6.33 -6.14 -22.33
CA ILE A 63 6.06 -5.03 -21.40
C ILE A 63 7.08 -3.90 -21.57
N GLN A 64 8.37 -4.23 -21.70
CA GLN A 64 9.44 -3.24 -21.91
C GLN A 64 9.31 -2.47 -23.24
N ARG A 65 8.60 -3.04 -24.22
CA ARG A 65 8.37 -2.41 -25.53
C ARG A 65 7.15 -1.49 -25.54
N LEU A 66 6.33 -1.43 -24.47
CA LEU A 66 5.19 -0.50 -24.40
C LEU A 66 5.59 0.96 -24.59
N LYS A 67 6.79 1.36 -24.14
CA LYS A 67 7.32 2.71 -24.35
C LYS A 67 7.50 3.09 -25.84
N ASN A 68 7.61 2.11 -26.73
CA ASN A 68 7.79 2.34 -28.17
C ASN A 68 6.46 2.56 -28.90
N LEU A 69 5.32 2.36 -28.23
CA LEU A 69 3.99 2.60 -28.78
C LEU A 69 3.61 4.07 -28.66
N SER A 70 2.68 4.50 -29.51
CA SER A 70 2.04 5.81 -29.40
C SER A 70 1.25 5.91 -28.10
N GLU A 71 1.12 7.13 -27.55
CA GLU A 71 0.41 7.34 -26.28
C GLU A 71 -1.03 6.82 -26.31
N SER A 72 -1.72 6.96 -27.44
CA SER A 72 -3.09 6.48 -27.63
C SER A 72 -3.22 4.95 -27.56
N GLU A 73 -2.17 4.21 -27.90
CA GLU A 73 -2.18 2.74 -27.90
C GLU A 73 -1.71 2.14 -26.57
N ARG A 74 -0.96 2.89 -25.75
CA ARG A 74 -0.27 2.32 -24.57
C ARG A 74 -1.22 1.73 -23.53
N ALA A 75 -2.37 2.37 -23.28
CA ALA A 75 -3.33 1.87 -22.30
C ALA A 75 -3.98 0.57 -22.75
N GLU A 76 -4.39 0.49 -24.02
CA GLU A 76 -4.98 -0.72 -24.60
C GLU A 76 -3.94 -1.85 -24.65
N ALA A 77 -2.70 -1.53 -25.03
CA ALA A 77 -1.58 -2.47 -25.04
C ALA A 77 -1.26 -3.03 -23.63
N LEU A 78 -1.34 -2.18 -22.60
CA LEU A 78 -1.17 -2.60 -21.20
C LEU A 78 -2.28 -3.57 -20.78
N MET A 79 -3.53 -3.29 -21.15
CA MET A 79 -4.67 -4.16 -20.85
C MET A 79 -4.58 -5.51 -21.57
N GLU A 80 -4.16 -5.52 -22.84
CA GLU A 80 -3.90 -6.75 -23.59
C GLU A 80 -2.84 -7.60 -22.89
N LEU A 81 -1.71 -7.00 -22.48
CA LEU A 81 -0.67 -7.70 -21.73
C LEU A 81 -1.18 -8.24 -20.39
N LEU A 82 -2.01 -7.49 -19.67
CA LEU A 82 -2.62 -7.94 -18.41
C LEU A 82 -3.47 -9.19 -18.62
N GLU A 83 -4.34 -9.20 -19.63
CA GLU A 83 -5.18 -10.35 -19.94
C GLU A 83 -4.36 -11.58 -20.34
N HIS A 84 -3.25 -11.38 -21.06
CA HIS A 84 -2.35 -12.49 -21.39
C HIS A 84 -1.63 -13.01 -20.15
N ILE A 85 -1.15 -12.14 -19.26
CA ILE A 85 -0.50 -12.54 -18.01
C ILE A 85 -1.44 -13.39 -17.15
N LYS A 86 -2.73 -13.02 -17.06
CA LYS A 86 -3.77 -13.78 -16.35
C LYS A 86 -3.99 -15.20 -16.91
N GLN A 87 -3.61 -15.45 -18.15
CA GLN A 87 -3.78 -16.73 -18.83
C GLN A 87 -2.53 -17.61 -18.81
N LEU A 88 -1.42 -17.15 -18.22
CA LEU A 88 -0.18 -17.93 -18.13
C LEU A 88 -0.30 -18.97 -17.00
N PRO A 89 -0.36 -20.28 -17.30
CA PRO A 89 -0.48 -21.30 -16.26
C PRO A 89 0.83 -21.48 -15.48
N GLY A 90 0.73 -21.73 -14.17
CA GLY A 90 1.80 -22.33 -13.36
C GLY A 90 3.05 -21.47 -13.13
N GLN A 91 2.97 -20.14 -13.22
CA GLN A 91 4.12 -19.24 -12.99
C GLN A 91 3.78 -18.13 -11.99
N PRO A 92 4.77 -17.68 -11.19
CA PRO A 92 4.60 -16.49 -10.36
C PRO A 92 4.47 -15.27 -11.27
N GLY A 93 3.25 -14.77 -11.44
CA GLY A 93 2.98 -13.61 -12.29
C GLY A 93 3.26 -12.25 -11.63
N LEU A 94 3.58 -12.23 -10.32
CA LEU A 94 3.86 -10.99 -9.60
C LEU A 94 4.99 -10.13 -10.23
N PRO A 95 6.14 -10.69 -10.66
CA PRO A 95 7.15 -9.89 -11.36
C PRO A 95 6.67 -9.28 -12.68
N ALA A 96 5.73 -9.94 -13.38
CA ALA A 96 5.11 -9.39 -14.58
C ALA A 96 4.17 -8.23 -14.22
N LEU A 97 3.36 -8.40 -13.17
CA LEU A 97 2.49 -7.33 -12.67
C LEU A 97 3.30 -6.13 -12.17
N GLU A 98 4.40 -6.31 -11.43
CA GLU A 98 5.27 -5.21 -11.00
C GLU A 98 5.84 -4.44 -12.20
N ARG A 99 6.30 -5.14 -13.24
CA ARG A 99 6.78 -4.48 -14.47
C ARG A 99 5.67 -3.78 -15.23
N LEU A 100 4.46 -4.35 -15.24
CA LEU A 100 3.29 -3.75 -15.88
C LEU A 100 2.85 -2.49 -15.14
N THR A 101 2.77 -2.53 -13.81
CA THR A 101 2.50 -1.38 -12.94
C THR A 101 3.54 -0.28 -13.16
N ALA A 102 4.81 -0.62 -13.34
CA ALA A 102 5.85 0.36 -13.68
C ALA A 102 5.61 1.08 -15.02
N GLN A 103 4.82 0.52 -15.94
CA GLN A 103 4.48 1.19 -17.21
C GLN A 103 3.37 2.23 -17.07
N LEU A 104 2.71 2.34 -15.91
CA LEU A 104 1.70 3.38 -15.66
C LEU A 104 2.26 4.80 -15.83
N GLU A 105 3.56 5.00 -15.60
CA GLU A 105 4.25 6.28 -15.84
C GLU A 105 4.15 6.75 -17.31
N GLY A 106 4.10 5.80 -18.25
CA GLY A 106 4.01 6.08 -19.68
C GLY A 106 2.59 6.34 -20.18
N LEU A 107 1.57 6.23 -19.32
CA LEU A 107 0.18 6.50 -19.67
C LEU A 107 -0.23 7.96 -19.40
N PRO A 108 -1.20 8.49 -20.16
CA PRO A 108 -1.87 9.75 -19.81
C PRO A 108 -2.45 9.69 -18.39
N THR A 109 -2.30 10.76 -17.61
CA THR A 109 -2.73 10.82 -16.19
C THR A 109 -4.18 10.35 -15.99
N ALA A 110 -5.09 10.76 -16.87
CA ALA A 110 -6.51 10.39 -16.81
C ALA A 110 -6.79 8.88 -16.89
N GLN A 111 -5.85 8.08 -17.41
CA GLN A 111 -6.01 6.64 -17.59
C GLN A 111 -5.27 5.82 -16.52
N ARG A 112 -4.37 6.44 -15.74
CA ARG A 112 -3.51 5.72 -14.80
C ARG A 112 -4.28 5.05 -13.67
N GLU A 113 -5.30 5.72 -13.13
CA GLU A 113 -6.13 5.17 -12.05
C GLU A 113 -6.86 3.90 -12.47
N ALA A 114 -7.58 3.98 -13.59
CA ALA A 114 -8.35 2.86 -14.13
C ALA A 114 -7.44 1.68 -14.48
N ALA A 115 -6.28 1.94 -15.08
CA ALA A 115 -5.29 0.91 -15.37
C ALA A 115 -4.74 0.27 -14.09
N LEU A 116 -4.39 1.07 -13.07
CA LEU A 116 -3.95 0.53 -11.77
C LEU A 116 -5.02 -0.35 -11.14
N LEU A 117 -6.29 0.10 -11.12
CA LEU A 117 -7.39 -0.65 -10.54
C LEU A 117 -7.54 -2.02 -11.19
N LYS A 118 -7.42 -2.11 -12.53
CA LYS A 118 -7.45 -3.38 -13.26
C LYS A 118 -6.30 -4.30 -12.88
N VAL A 119 -5.08 -3.76 -12.76
CA VAL A 119 -3.92 -4.55 -12.33
C VAL A 119 -4.10 -5.06 -10.89
N LEU A 120 -4.58 -4.23 -9.97
CA LEU A 120 -4.84 -4.61 -8.58
C LEU A 120 -5.96 -5.66 -8.45
N GLN A 121 -7.00 -5.58 -9.28
CA GLN A 121 -8.08 -6.57 -9.33
C GLN A 121 -7.59 -7.93 -9.86
N ALA A 122 -6.64 -7.94 -10.79
CA ALA A 122 -6.06 -9.17 -11.33
C ALA A 122 -5.01 -9.81 -10.41
N ALA A 123 -4.42 -9.03 -9.49
CA ALA A 123 -3.26 -9.44 -8.70
C ALA A 123 -3.44 -10.70 -7.83
N PRO A 124 -4.59 -10.94 -7.17
CA PRO A 124 -4.80 -12.17 -6.40
C PRO A 124 -4.78 -13.41 -7.30
N ALA A 125 -5.58 -13.40 -8.38
CA ALA A 125 -5.70 -14.54 -9.28
C ALA A 125 -4.36 -14.91 -9.96
N VAL A 126 -3.57 -13.92 -10.35
CA VAL A 126 -2.26 -14.12 -10.99
C VAL A 126 -1.19 -14.64 -10.01
N HIS A 127 -1.33 -14.35 -8.72
CA HIS A 127 -0.44 -14.86 -7.69
C HIS A 127 -0.75 -16.30 -7.33
N ASP A 128 -2.03 -16.63 -7.16
CA ASP A 128 -2.48 -17.97 -6.75
C ASP A 128 -2.20 -19.03 -7.84
N GLN A 129 -2.07 -18.64 -9.11
CA GLN A 129 -1.66 -19.51 -10.22
C GLN A 129 -0.26 -20.12 -10.08
N GLY A 130 0.62 -19.54 -9.25
CA GLY A 130 1.98 -20.03 -9.01
C GLY A 130 2.18 -20.64 -7.62
N ALA A 131 1.19 -20.55 -6.73
CA ALA A 131 1.26 -21.14 -5.40
C ALA A 131 0.78 -22.60 -5.48
N GLN A 132 1.68 -23.57 -5.28
CA GLN A 132 1.26 -24.96 -5.08
C GLN A 132 0.35 -25.03 -3.83
N PRO A 133 -0.73 -25.85 -3.85
CA PRO A 133 -1.69 -25.94 -2.75
C PRO A 133 -1.15 -26.60 -1.46
N ASP A 134 0.13 -26.97 -1.40
CA ASP A 134 0.75 -27.59 -0.23
C ASP A 134 1.63 -26.59 0.54
N ALA A 135 1.03 -25.62 1.21
CA ALA A 135 1.47 -25.16 2.53
C ALA A 135 0.54 -24.07 3.09
N VAL A 136 0.17 -24.28 4.35
CA VAL A 136 -0.40 -23.31 5.30
C VAL A 136 -1.92 -23.14 5.28
N GLN A 137 -2.58 -24.18 5.81
CA GLN A 137 -3.64 -23.95 6.79
C GLN A 137 -3.00 -23.33 8.06
N GLY A 138 -3.57 -22.22 8.53
CA GLY A 138 -3.36 -21.73 9.89
C GLY A 138 -2.49 -20.49 10.03
N GLY A 139 -3.15 -19.36 10.30
CA GLY A 139 -2.68 -18.39 11.30
C GLY A 139 -1.41 -17.61 10.98
N ASP A 140 -1.49 -16.67 10.03
CA ASP A 140 -0.99 -15.30 10.24
C ASP A 140 -1.44 -14.40 9.09
N ALA A 141 -2.58 -13.71 9.27
CA ALA A 141 -3.09 -12.73 8.30
C ALA A 141 -2.15 -11.51 8.10
N LEU A 142 -1.05 -11.44 8.88
CA LEU A 142 -0.03 -10.41 8.82
C LEU A 142 1.32 -10.91 8.26
N GLY A 143 1.49 -12.23 8.06
CA GLY A 143 2.77 -12.83 7.63
C GLY A 143 2.96 -12.89 6.11
N VAL A 144 1.88 -12.95 5.33
CA VAL A 144 1.91 -12.90 3.86
C VAL A 144 1.28 -11.58 3.40
N LEU A 145 2.12 -10.65 2.95
CA LEU A 145 1.66 -9.36 2.42
C LEU A 145 0.85 -9.58 1.15
N SER A 146 -0.31 -8.92 1.04
CA SER A 146 -1.13 -9.04 -0.18
C SER A 146 -0.37 -8.54 -1.40
N THR A 147 -0.55 -9.20 -2.55
CA THR A 147 0.02 -8.75 -3.83
C THR A 147 -0.45 -7.36 -4.21
N GLN A 148 -1.66 -7.00 -3.83
CA GLN A 148 -2.21 -5.65 -3.99
C GLN A 148 -1.38 -4.62 -3.22
N ALA A 149 -1.08 -4.85 -1.94
CA ALA A 149 -0.24 -3.96 -1.15
C ALA A 149 1.16 -3.79 -1.77
N ARG A 150 1.73 -4.85 -2.35
CA ARG A 150 3.02 -4.80 -3.04
C ARG A 150 3.00 -3.89 -4.28
N LEU A 151 1.93 -3.96 -5.07
CA LEU A 151 1.77 -3.12 -6.26
C LEU A 151 1.48 -1.66 -5.87
N LEU A 152 0.69 -1.43 -4.82
CA LEU A 152 0.46 -0.09 -4.26
C LEU A 152 1.76 0.54 -3.73
N GLU A 153 2.62 -0.24 -3.05
CA GLU A 153 3.95 0.19 -2.59
C GLU A 153 4.79 0.68 -3.77
N LEU A 154 4.83 -0.08 -4.87
CA LEU A 154 5.57 0.29 -6.07
C LEU A 154 5.08 1.62 -6.64
N VAL A 155 3.76 1.82 -6.72
CA VAL A 155 3.14 3.08 -7.19
C VAL A 155 3.54 4.25 -6.31
N LEU A 156 3.48 4.08 -4.98
CA LEU A 156 3.82 5.11 -4.00
C LEU A 156 5.31 5.47 -4.05
N VAL A 157 6.19 4.48 -3.99
CA VAL A 157 7.65 4.67 -3.93
C VAL A 157 8.17 5.32 -5.21
N ARG A 158 7.62 4.92 -6.37
CA ARG A 158 8.04 5.45 -7.67
C ARG A 158 7.27 6.69 -8.13
N ASN A 159 6.32 7.20 -7.33
CA ASN A 159 5.48 8.34 -7.69
C ASN A 159 4.76 8.18 -9.04
N LEU A 160 4.23 7.00 -9.34
CA LEU A 160 3.65 6.74 -10.67
C LEU A 160 2.35 7.54 -10.92
N MET A 161 1.71 8.03 -9.86
CA MET A 161 0.50 8.86 -9.93
C MET A 161 0.36 9.78 -8.70
N PRO A 162 -0.49 10.82 -8.78
CA PRO A 162 -0.82 11.65 -7.63
C PRO A 162 -1.43 10.85 -6.48
N LEU A 163 -1.14 11.26 -5.24
CA LEU A 163 -1.63 10.57 -4.04
C LEU A 163 -3.16 10.41 -3.97
N PRO A 164 -4.00 11.40 -4.34
CA PRO A 164 -5.45 11.22 -4.31
C PRO A 164 -5.95 10.07 -5.20
N MET A 165 -5.31 9.88 -6.35
CA MET A 165 -5.61 8.80 -7.30
C MET A 165 -5.26 7.43 -6.70
N LEU A 166 -4.10 7.33 -6.04
CA LEU A 166 -3.68 6.12 -5.34
C LEU A 166 -4.65 5.76 -4.19
N LEU A 167 -5.08 6.75 -3.40
CA LEU A 167 -5.99 6.53 -2.29
C LEU A 167 -7.42 6.18 -2.75
N SER A 168 -7.84 6.68 -3.90
CA SER A 168 -9.08 6.30 -4.57
C SER A 168 -9.04 4.83 -5.00
N ALA A 169 -8.01 4.41 -5.75
CA ALA A 169 -7.82 3.02 -6.14
C ALA A 169 -7.70 2.07 -4.93
N LEU A 170 -7.04 2.50 -3.85
CA LEU A 170 -6.96 1.73 -2.60
C LEU A 170 -8.34 1.55 -1.96
N ALA A 171 -9.16 2.60 -1.91
CA ALA A 171 -10.52 2.54 -1.36
C ALA A 171 -11.41 1.58 -2.17
N ASP A 172 -11.31 1.61 -3.50
CA ASP A 172 -12.04 0.69 -4.38
C ASP A 172 -11.64 -0.77 -4.15
N ILE A 173 -10.35 -1.05 -3.98
CA ILE A 173 -9.87 -2.39 -3.63
C ILE A 173 -10.32 -2.81 -2.23
N ALA A 174 -10.25 -1.90 -1.26
CA ALA A 174 -10.68 -2.15 0.12
C ALA A 174 -12.18 -2.44 0.21
N ALA A 175 -13.00 -1.88 -0.67
CA ALA A 175 -14.45 -2.15 -0.71
C ALA A 175 -14.78 -3.60 -1.05
N GLY A 176 -13.87 -4.33 -1.72
CA GLY A 176 -14.02 -5.75 -2.03
C GLY A 176 -13.42 -6.71 -0.98
N GLN A 177 -12.81 -6.19 0.09
CA GLN A 177 -12.14 -6.99 1.13
C GLN A 177 -13.10 -7.33 2.29
N PRO A 178 -12.85 -8.42 3.04
CA PRO A 178 -13.67 -8.77 4.18
C PRO A 178 -13.53 -7.77 5.33
N GLY A 179 -14.61 -7.58 6.11
CA GLY A 179 -14.65 -6.69 7.27
C GLY A 179 -15.21 -5.31 6.95
N THR A 180 -14.93 -4.33 7.82
CA THR A 180 -15.38 -2.95 7.57
C THR A 180 -14.43 -2.25 6.60
N LEU A 181 -14.97 -1.38 5.74
CA LEU A 181 -14.17 -0.62 4.76
C LEU A 181 -12.93 0.06 5.39
N ALA A 182 -13.09 0.68 6.55
CA ALA A 182 -11.99 1.38 7.22
C ALA A 182 -10.88 0.44 7.72
N GLN A 183 -11.25 -0.77 8.13
CA GLN A 183 -10.29 -1.80 8.55
C GLN A 183 -9.53 -2.36 7.34
N ALA A 184 -10.24 -2.62 6.23
CA ALA A 184 -9.62 -3.08 4.99
C ALA A 184 -8.62 -2.05 4.44
N GLU A 185 -9.01 -0.77 4.37
CA GLU A 185 -8.12 0.31 3.95
C GLU A 185 -6.89 0.41 4.86
N ALA A 186 -7.07 0.39 6.17
CA ALA A 186 -5.96 0.45 7.12
C ALA A 186 -5.01 -0.74 7.00
N THR A 187 -5.54 -1.94 6.74
CA THR A 187 -4.75 -3.16 6.55
C THR A 187 -3.91 -3.07 5.28
N LEU A 188 -4.49 -2.66 4.15
CA LEU A 188 -3.76 -2.46 2.90
C LEU A 188 -2.67 -1.40 3.04
N LEU A 189 -2.98 -0.27 3.70
CA LEU A 189 -2.00 0.77 3.99
C LEU A 189 -0.86 0.24 4.85
N HIS A 190 -1.15 -0.46 5.94
CA HIS A 190 -0.13 -1.05 6.80
C HIS A 190 0.78 -2.00 6.01
N GLN A 191 0.21 -2.94 5.25
CA GLN A 191 0.95 -3.90 4.43
C GLN A 191 1.83 -3.20 3.38
N MET A 192 1.33 -2.14 2.76
CA MET A 192 2.08 -1.33 1.79
C MET A 192 3.33 -0.69 2.42
N PHE A 193 3.23 -0.27 3.69
CA PHE A 193 4.31 0.44 4.37
C PHE A 193 5.36 -0.45 5.03
N VAL A 194 5.00 -1.66 5.47
CA VAL A 194 5.91 -2.61 6.15
C VAL A 194 7.18 -2.91 5.34
N ARG A 195 7.12 -2.83 4.00
CA ARG A 195 8.25 -3.13 3.10
C ARG A 195 9.17 -1.95 2.80
N ILE A 196 8.80 -0.73 3.19
CA ILE A 196 9.60 0.45 2.88
C ILE A 196 10.80 0.52 3.84
N GLN A 197 11.89 -0.16 3.48
CA GLN A 197 13.09 -0.29 4.33
C GLN A 197 13.86 1.03 4.53
N ARG A 198 13.71 2.00 3.62
CA ARG A 198 14.39 3.29 3.73
C ARG A 198 13.64 4.19 4.71
N ALA A 199 14.17 4.32 5.94
CA ALA A 199 13.53 5.07 7.03
C ALA A 199 13.09 6.50 6.64
N GLY A 200 13.93 7.26 5.94
CA GLY A 200 13.59 8.61 5.49
C GLY A 200 12.45 8.64 4.46
N LEU A 201 12.42 7.66 3.55
CA LEU A 201 11.33 7.52 2.58
C LEU A 201 10.04 7.06 3.27
N PHE A 202 10.13 6.10 4.19
CA PHE A 202 8.99 5.66 4.99
C PHE A 202 8.36 6.86 5.72
N MET A 203 9.15 7.62 6.47
CA MET A 203 8.67 8.75 7.28
C MET A 203 7.90 9.75 6.40
N GLN A 204 8.52 10.22 5.32
CA GLN A 204 7.91 11.19 4.42
C GLN A 204 6.61 10.67 3.80
N ARG A 205 6.58 9.41 3.34
CA ARG A 205 5.41 8.84 2.65
C ARG A 205 4.29 8.48 3.61
N TYR A 206 4.63 7.93 4.76
CA TYR A 206 3.66 7.58 5.78
C TYR A 206 2.92 8.82 6.24
N GLU A 207 3.64 9.90 6.58
CA GLU A 207 3.06 11.18 6.98
C GLU A 207 2.11 11.75 5.92
N GLN A 208 2.56 11.84 4.66
CA GLN A 208 1.72 12.33 3.55
C GLN A 208 0.42 11.53 3.41
N VAL A 209 0.50 10.20 3.50
CA VAL A 209 -0.65 9.32 3.35
C VAL A 209 -1.61 9.46 4.52
N VAL A 210 -1.13 9.45 5.78
CA VAL A 210 -2.03 9.55 6.93
C VAL A 210 -2.68 10.92 7.05
N GLN A 211 -1.98 12.00 6.69
CA GLN A 211 -2.55 13.35 6.64
C GLN A 211 -3.64 13.45 5.56
N ALA A 212 -3.36 12.97 4.35
CA ALA A 212 -4.35 12.95 3.27
C ALA A 212 -5.59 12.11 3.64
N ARG A 213 -5.38 10.94 4.27
CA ARG A 213 -6.49 10.08 4.74
C ARG A 213 -7.30 10.71 5.86
N ALA A 214 -6.66 11.45 6.78
CA ALA A 214 -7.35 12.14 7.86
C ALA A 214 -8.35 13.19 7.35
N GLY A 215 -8.05 13.85 6.22
CA GLY A 215 -8.96 14.79 5.57
C GLY A 215 -10.21 14.18 4.92
N LEU A 216 -10.30 12.85 4.80
CA LEU A 216 -11.43 12.17 4.14
C LEU A 216 -12.56 11.82 5.12
N ALA A 217 -13.76 11.56 4.57
CA ALA A 217 -14.99 11.36 5.35
C ALA A 217 -14.92 10.21 6.38
N ASN A 218 -14.19 9.12 6.07
CA ASN A 218 -13.96 7.99 6.98
C ASN A 218 -12.60 8.05 7.70
N GLY A 219 -11.85 9.15 7.59
CA GLY A 219 -10.47 9.30 8.05
C GLY A 219 -10.25 8.87 9.50
N ARG A 220 -11.13 9.28 10.42
CA ARG A 220 -11.07 8.85 11.83
C ARG A 220 -11.04 7.33 12.00
N LYS A 221 -11.93 6.61 11.30
CA LYS A 221 -12.05 5.15 11.46
C LYS A 221 -10.78 4.46 10.98
N VAL A 222 -10.24 4.92 9.85
CA VAL A 222 -8.98 4.39 9.28
C VAL A 222 -7.80 4.68 10.19
N LEU A 223 -7.66 5.93 10.66
CA LEU A 223 -6.60 6.32 11.59
C LEU A 223 -6.63 5.47 12.86
N ASN A 224 -7.82 5.22 13.43
CA ASN A 224 -7.94 4.36 14.61
C ASN A 224 -7.42 2.93 14.36
N HIS A 225 -7.70 2.33 13.21
CA HIS A 225 -7.16 1.02 12.85
C HIS A 225 -5.65 1.08 12.55
N LEU A 226 -5.16 2.15 11.93
CA LEU A 226 -3.73 2.36 11.71
C LEU A 226 -2.95 2.52 13.01
N VAL A 227 -3.54 3.11 14.06
CA VAL A 227 -2.93 3.15 15.41
C VAL A 227 -2.75 1.74 15.97
N ASP A 228 -3.76 0.88 15.81
CA ASP A 228 -3.65 -0.51 16.29
C ASP A 228 -2.62 -1.32 15.49
N LEU A 229 -2.49 -1.05 14.19
CA LEU A 229 -1.55 -1.74 13.30
C LEU A 229 -0.13 -1.15 13.38
N SER A 230 0.06 0.11 13.75
CA SER A 230 1.40 0.72 13.74
C SER A 230 2.32 0.07 14.76
N VAL A 231 1.79 -0.47 15.86
CA VAL A 231 2.59 -1.18 16.88
C VAL A 231 3.18 -2.49 16.37
N THR A 232 2.67 -3.05 15.27
CA THR A 232 3.19 -4.29 14.65
C THR A 232 4.23 -4.01 13.57
N LEU A 233 4.61 -2.74 13.32
CA LEU A 233 5.70 -2.44 12.41
C LEU A 233 7.01 -3.06 12.94
N PRO A 234 7.84 -3.65 12.06
CA PRO A 234 8.98 -4.47 12.47
C PRO A 234 10.08 -3.66 13.15
N ASP A 235 10.28 -2.43 12.71
CA ASP A 235 11.38 -1.57 13.13
C ASP A 235 10.92 -0.54 14.19
N PRO A 236 11.66 -0.39 15.32
CA PRO A 236 11.32 0.59 16.37
C PRO A 236 11.24 2.04 15.86
N GLN A 237 12.11 2.44 14.93
CA GLN A 237 12.09 3.79 14.37
C GLN A 237 10.86 4.01 13.49
N MET A 238 10.44 3.00 12.71
CA MET A 238 9.18 3.05 11.96
C MET A 238 7.97 3.20 12.88
N ARG A 239 7.94 2.48 14.02
CA ARG A 239 6.86 2.62 15.02
C ARG A 239 6.76 4.04 15.54
N TRP A 240 7.89 4.62 15.93
CA TRP A 240 7.95 6.00 16.44
C TRP A 240 7.55 7.04 15.37
N ASN A 241 8.08 6.91 14.14
CA ASN A 241 7.71 7.78 13.02
C ASN A 241 6.21 7.70 12.71
N ALA A 242 5.64 6.48 12.72
CA ALA A 242 4.21 6.28 12.49
C ALA A 242 3.36 6.87 13.61
N PHE A 243 3.77 6.72 14.87
CA PHE A 243 3.12 7.32 16.04
C PHE A 243 3.04 8.84 15.91
N SER A 244 4.18 9.48 15.66
CA SER A 244 4.29 10.93 15.49
C SER A 244 3.45 11.42 14.31
N ALA A 245 3.50 10.73 13.17
CA ALA A 245 2.70 11.07 11.99
C ALA A 245 1.19 10.95 12.24
N LEU A 246 0.73 9.91 12.94
CA LEU A 246 -0.68 9.72 13.29
C LEU A 246 -1.18 10.79 14.28
N ALA A 247 -0.36 11.15 15.27
CA ALA A 247 -0.66 12.23 16.20
C ALA A 247 -0.86 13.56 15.45
N THR A 248 0.07 13.91 14.56
CA THR A 248 -0.01 15.11 13.74
C THR A 248 -1.19 15.07 12.76
N ALA A 249 -1.44 13.93 12.09
CA ALA A 249 -2.54 13.78 11.14
C ALA A 249 -3.93 13.91 11.79
N SER A 250 -4.06 13.59 13.08
CA SER A 250 -5.32 13.76 13.82
C SER A 250 -5.84 15.21 13.82
N SER A 251 -4.95 16.18 13.55
CA SER A 251 -5.29 17.59 13.38
C SER A 251 -6.12 17.93 12.15
N GLN A 252 -6.02 17.10 11.12
CA GLN A 252 -6.74 17.28 9.86
C GLN A 252 -8.19 16.76 9.95
N LEU A 253 -8.58 16.13 11.07
CA LEU A 253 -9.94 15.66 11.29
C LEU A 253 -10.88 16.85 11.52
N SER A 254 -11.96 16.91 10.74
CA SER A 254 -12.93 18.02 10.79
C SER A 254 -13.64 18.20 12.14
N ARG A 255 -13.70 17.15 12.97
CA ARG A 255 -14.38 17.18 14.26
C ARG A 255 -13.38 16.95 15.40
N ARG A 256 -13.30 17.90 16.34
CA ARG A 256 -12.46 17.81 17.55
C ARG A 256 -12.69 16.54 18.38
N LYS A 257 -13.90 15.98 18.39
CA LYS A 257 -14.19 14.71 19.07
C LYS A 257 -13.46 13.52 18.44
N ASP A 258 -13.27 13.58 17.12
CA ASP A 258 -12.62 12.52 16.36
C ASP A 258 -11.10 12.62 16.54
N THR A 259 -10.53 13.84 16.55
CA THR A 259 -9.15 14.10 16.99
C THR A 259 -8.88 13.54 18.38
N ALA A 260 -9.73 13.89 19.37
CA ALA A 260 -9.58 13.38 20.74
C ALA A 260 -9.65 11.84 20.81
N SER A 261 -10.53 11.21 20.01
CA SER A 261 -10.62 9.75 19.93
C SER A 261 -9.32 9.11 19.44
N VAL A 262 -8.67 9.69 18.43
CA VAL A 262 -7.41 9.17 17.89
C VAL A 262 -6.27 9.37 18.90
N LEU A 263 -6.17 10.55 19.52
CA LEU A 263 -5.14 10.84 20.52
C LEU A 263 -5.27 9.97 21.78
N VAL A 264 -6.49 9.69 22.26
CA VAL A 264 -6.72 8.74 23.36
C VAL A 264 -6.30 7.33 22.96
N ARG A 265 -6.52 6.94 21.71
CA ARG A 265 -6.11 5.61 21.22
C ARG A 265 -4.59 5.50 21.09
N LEU A 266 -3.93 6.55 20.61
CA LEU A 266 -2.46 6.67 20.61
C LEU A 266 -1.89 6.63 22.02
N ALA A 267 -2.52 7.29 22.99
CA ALA A 267 -2.08 7.23 24.39
C ALA A 267 -2.02 5.78 24.89
N LYS A 268 -3.02 4.95 24.55
CA LYS A 268 -3.00 3.50 24.90
C LYS A 268 -1.91 2.70 24.19
N ALA A 269 -1.36 3.22 23.09
CA ALA A 269 -0.27 2.63 22.33
C ALA A 269 1.13 3.12 22.78
N LEU A 270 1.22 3.99 23.78
CA LEU A 270 2.50 4.49 24.34
C LEU A 270 3.39 3.37 24.90
N PRO A 271 2.89 2.38 25.67
CA PRO A 271 3.74 1.31 26.20
C PRO A 271 4.47 0.50 25.13
N GLN A 272 3.94 0.46 23.90
CA GLN A 272 4.48 -0.26 22.75
C GLN A 272 5.54 0.54 21.98
N GLN A 273 5.74 1.83 22.33
CA GLN A 273 6.80 2.66 21.76
C GLN A 273 8.17 2.32 22.39
N PRO A 274 9.29 2.65 21.69
CA PRO A 274 10.62 2.52 22.26
C PRO A 274 10.75 3.26 23.58
N GLN A 275 11.33 2.63 24.61
CA GLN A 275 11.35 3.17 25.97
C GLN A 275 11.92 4.60 26.06
N ALA A 276 12.96 4.90 25.28
CA ALA A 276 13.59 6.22 25.23
C ALA A 276 12.65 7.34 24.73
N GLU A 277 11.67 6.99 23.89
CA GLU A 277 10.81 7.97 23.21
C GLU A 277 9.45 8.19 23.91
N ARG A 278 9.03 7.26 24.77
CA ARG A 278 7.69 7.29 25.41
C ARG A 278 7.35 8.61 26.12
N TYR A 279 8.34 9.24 26.76
CA TYR A 279 8.15 10.54 27.39
C TYR A 279 7.83 11.62 26.36
N GLN A 280 8.62 11.70 25.28
CA GLN A 280 8.46 12.68 24.21
C GLN A 280 7.15 12.44 23.44
N ASP A 281 6.79 11.18 23.22
CA ASP A 281 5.53 10.78 22.59
C ASP A 281 4.32 11.22 23.42
N GLY A 282 4.36 11.03 24.75
CA GLY A 282 3.31 11.52 25.63
C GLY A 282 3.22 13.05 25.65
N GLU A 283 4.36 13.75 25.64
CA GLU A 283 4.42 15.21 25.52
C GLU A 283 3.80 15.69 24.20
N LEU A 284 4.13 15.04 23.08
CA LEU A 284 3.55 15.33 21.77
C LEU A 284 2.02 15.22 21.79
N LEU A 285 1.46 14.15 22.37
CA LEU A 285 0.01 13.99 22.47
C LEU A 285 -0.65 15.12 23.27
N LEU A 286 -0.03 15.55 24.37
CA LEU A 286 -0.52 16.66 25.18
C LEU A 286 -0.44 18.00 24.44
N ILE A 287 0.63 18.25 23.70
CA ILE A 287 0.78 19.45 22.86
C ILE A 287 -0.32 19.48 21.79
N GLN A 288 -0.48 18.39 21.03
CA GLN A 288 -1.51 18.29 19.99
C GLN A 288 -2.92 18.49 20.57
N ALA A 289 -3.21 17.87 21.72
CA ALA A 289 -4.47 18.05 22.42
C ALA A 289 -4.67 19.50 22.87
N ALA A 290 -3.65 20.14 23.45
CA ALA A 290 -3.72 21.50 23.96
C ALA A 290 -3.90 22.54 22.85
N LEU A 291 -3.41 22.28 21.64
CA LEU A 291 -3.57 23.18 20.50
C LEU A 291 -4.99 23.14 19.92
N GLN A 292 -5.67 21.99 19.95
CA GLN A 292 -6.85 21.78 19.10
C GLN A 292 -8.15 21.48 19.85
N LEU A 293 -8.05 21.00 21.09
CA LEU A 293 -9.19 20.49 21.82
C LEU A 293 -9.75 21.51 22.81
N ASP A 294 -11.06 21.46 23.01
CA ASP A 294 -11.72 22.15 24.11
C ASP A 294 -11.31 21.54 25.47
N PRO A 295 -11.52 22.26 26.58
CA PRO A 295 -11.13 21.79 27.91
C PRO A 295 -11.60 20.39 28.29
N ARG A 296 -12.81 19.96 27.90
CA ARG A 296 -13.31 18.64 28.29
C ARG A 296 -12.53 17.53 27.58
N ARG A 297 -12.27 17.71 26.29
CA ARG A 297 -11.53 16.74 25.48
C ARG A 297 -10.03 16.73 25.79
N LEU A 298 -9.43 17.89 26.08
CA LEU A 298 -8.04 17.97 26.55
C LEU A 298 -7.84 17.14 27.83
N LYS A 299 -8.73 17.29 28.82
CA LYS A 299 -8.67 16.48 30.05
C LYS A 299 -8.77 14.98 29.79
N ALA A 300 -9.61 14.56 28.85
CA ALA A 300 -9.74 13.14 28.50
C ALA A 300 -8.44 12.58 27.91
N VAL A 301 -7.77 13.34 27.04
CA VAL A 301 -6.45 12.95 26.52
C VAL A 301 -5.41 12.96 27.64
N SER A 302 -5.35 14.00 28.47
CA SER A 302 -4.41 14.07 29.60
C SER A 302 -4.57 12.91 30.57
N ALA A 303 -5.80 12.50 30.89
CA ALA A 303 -6.07 11.34 31.73
C ALA A 303 -5.59 10.03 31.06
N ALA A 304 -5.83 9.86 29.76
CA ALA A 304 -5.39 8.68 29.01
C ALA A 304 -3.87 8.57 28.93
N VAL A 305 -3.17 9.70 28.74
CA VAL A 305 -1.70 9.77 28.76
C VAL A 305 -1.17 9.47 30.16
N CYS A 306 -1.71 10.13 31.20
CA CYS A 306 -1.29 9.93 32.59
C CYS A 306 -1.44 8.47 33.05
N ALA A 307 -2.48 7.78 32.58
CA ALA A 307 -2.71 6.36 32.86
C ALA A 307 -1.58 5.43 32.36
N GLN A 308 -0.65 5.93 31.53
CA GLN A 308 0.51 5.18 31.04
C GLN A 308 1.81 5.50 31.77
N ALA A 309 1.77 6.27 32.88
CA ALA A 309 2.98 6.71 33.59
C ALA A 309 3.90 5.56 34.02
N GLU A 310 3.34 4.39 34.36
CA GLU A 310 4.10 3.19 34.74
C GLU A 310 4.98 2.65 33.60
N ALA A 311 4.62 2.93 32.34
CA ALA A 311 5.43 2.55 31.18
C ALA A 311 6.70 3.42 31.02
N ILE A 312 6.90 4.43 31.88
CA ILE A 312 8.04 5.37 31.85
C ILE A 312 8.67 5.42 33.25
N PRO A 313 9.24 4.31 33.75
CA PRO A 313 9.61 4.16 35.16
C PRO A 313 10.63 5.21 35.63
N GLU A 314 11.60 5.57 34.78
CA GLU A 314 12.68 6.50 35.11
C GLU A 314 12.22 7.96 35.23
N ARG A 315 11.06 8.32 34.66
CA ARG A 315 10.56 9.70 34.59
C ARG A 315 9.08 9.81 34.94
N SER A 316 8.55 8.85 35.70
CA SER A 316 7.11 8.74 35.99
C SER A 316 6.55 9.96 36.72
N ALA A 317 7.26 10.47 37.73
CA ALA A 317 6.86 11.67 38.47
C ALA A 317 6.78 12.92 37.57
N ASP A 318 7.81 13.16 36.76
CA ASP A 318 7.83 14.27 35.79
C ASP A 318 6.70 14.14 34.77
N PHE A 319 6.43 12.92 34.31
CA PHE A 319 5.38 12.62 33.34
C PHE A 319 3.98 12.86 33.91
N ILE A 320 3.74 12.49 35.17
CA ILE A 320 2.50 12.80 35.89
C ILE A 320 2.35 14.31 36.04
N ALA A 321 3.39 15.01 36.50
CA ALA A 321 3.38 16.47 36.65
C ALA A 321 3.13 17.19 35.31
N MET A 322 3.61 16.65 34.18
CA MET A 322 3.29 17.13 32.84
C MET A 322 1.79 16.99 32.52
N CYS A 323 1.18 15.84 32.84
CA CYS A 323 -0.25 15.61 32.63
C CYS A 323 -1.13 16.50 33.53
N GLU A 324 -0.71 16.74 34.77
CA GLU A 324 -1.37 17.64 35.70
C GLU A 324 -1.34 19.09 35.19
N ARG A 325 -0.20 19.55 34.67
CA ARG A 325 -0.08 20.87 34.03
C ARG A 325 -1.05 21.03 32.86
N ALA A 326 -1.18 20.01 32.00
CA ALA A 326 -2.15 20.01 30.91
C ALA A 326 -3.62 20.05 31.41
N THR A 327 -3.91 19.35 32.51
CA THR A 327 -5.23 19.35 33.16
C THR A 327 -5.55 20.71 33.79
N ALA A 328 -4.57 21.35 34.44
CA ALA A 328 -4.69 22.70 34.99
C ALA A 328 -4.92 23.74 33.89
N LEU A 329 -4.22 23.63 32.76
CA LEU A 329 -4.45 24.46 31.57
C LEU A 329 -5.88 24.31 31.03
N ALA A 330 -6.42 23.09 31.00
CA ALA A 330 -7.81 22.88 30.62
C ALA A 330 -8.79 23.58 31.59
N ASN A 331 -8.53 23.48 32.90
CA ASN A 331 -9.34 24.16 33.92
C ASN A 331 -9.34 25.68 33.77
N SER A 332 -8.15 26.28 33.57
CA SER A 332 -8.03 27.73 33.44
C SER A 332 -8.76 28.25 32.20
N ARG A 333 -8.65 27.56 31.06
CA ARG A 333 -9.39 27.89 29.83
C ARG A 333 -10.91 27.84 30.03
N ARG A 334 -11.40 26.84 30.76
CA ARG A 334 -12.83 26.74 31.10
C ARG A 334 -13.27 27.91 31.98
N ALA A 335 -12.50 28.24 33.00
CA ALA A 335 -12.80 29.37 33.89
C ALA A 335 -12.82 30.71 33.15
N ALA A 336 -11.86 30.94 32.23
CA ALA A 336 -11.83 32.14 31.39
C ALA A 336 -13.06 32.23 30.48
N SER A 337 -13.47 31.12 29.84
CA SER A 337 -14.67 31.10 28.99
C SER A 337 -15.97 31.38 29.74
N CYS A 338 -16.04 31.05 31.04
CA CYS A 338 -17.21 31.32 31.88
C CYS A 338 -17.25 32.76 32.43
N ARG A 339 -16.14 33.51 32.41
CA ARG A 339 -16.10 34.92 32.87
C ARG A 339 -16.47 35.94 31.79
N CYS A 340 -16.61 35.50 30.54
CA CYS A 340 -16.98 36.33 29.40
C CYS A 340 -18.47 36.23 29.02
N TRP A 341 -19.31 35.69 29.91
CA TRP A 341 -20.76 35.57 29.77
C TRP A 341 -21.47 36.39 30.84
#